data_AF-A0A1G7QA50-F1
#
_entry.id   AF-A0A1G7QA50-F1
#
_cell.length_a   1.000
_cell.length_b   1.000
_cell.length_c   1.000
_cell.angle_alpha   90.00
_cell.angle_beta   90.00
_cell.angle_gamma   90.00
#
_symmetry.space_group_name_H-M   'P 1'
#
loop_
_entity.id
_entity.type
_entity.pdbx_description
1 polymer ?
#
loop_
_entity_poly.entity_id
_entity_poly.type
_entity_poly.pdbx_seq_one_letter_code
_entity_poly.pdbx_strand_id
1 'polypeptide(L)'
;MRNNPIKAIAEPLRGPLVPKGYDPELLYVECGRCGSPVMWEKGKASQILGLAGIDPLELDASCMLVTDGCPMCGGKGHYTVQIFRVGGDTPSRRPPYYGNA
;
A
#
# COMPACT_ATOMS: atom_id res chain seq x y z
N MET A 1 -12.89 58.34 -3.15
CA MET A 1 -12.16 57.11 -2.77
C MET A 1 -13.13 55.94 -2.90
N ARG A 2 -13.03 55.14 -3.96
CA ARG A 2 -13.92 53.98 -4.20
C ARG A 2 -13.09 52.71 -3.95
N ASN A 3 -13.44 51.95 -2.93
CA ASN A 3 -12.78 50.69 -2.58
C ASN A 3 -13.26 49.60 -3.55
N ASN A 4 -12.33 48.98 -4.27
CA ASN A 4 -12.61 47.92 -5.24
C ASN A 4 -12.46 46.55 -4.53
N PRO A 5 -13.49 45.70 -4.47
CA PRO A 5 -13.46 44.44 -3.71
C PRO A 5 -12.75 43.27 -4.42
N ILE A 6 -12.18 43.48 -5.61
CA ILE A 6 -11.53 42.42 -6.39
C ILE A 6 -10.06 42.30 -5.98
N LYS A 7 -9.75 41.72 -4.81
CA LYS A 7 -8.38 41.25 -4.54
C LYS A 7 -8.26 40.11 -3.54
N ALA A 8 -9.34 39.35 -3.30
CA ALA A 8 -9.36 38.30 -2.27
C ALA A 8 -9.75 36.91 -2.81
N ILE A 9 -9.35 36.55 -4.04
CA ILE A 9 -9.48 35.19 -4.57
C ILE A 9 -8.22 34.74 -5.30
N ALA A 10 -7.06 34.77 -4.62
CA ALA A 10 -5.82 34.28 -5.23
C ALA A 10 -4.80 33.74 -4.23
N GLU A 11 -5.25 33.11 -3.14
CA GLU A 11 -4.35 32.28 -2.33
C GLU A 11 -4.85 30.84 -2.34
N PRO A 12 -4.12 29.90 -2.98
CA PRO A 12 -4.33 28.49 -2.70
C PRO A 12 -4.04 28.30 -1.21
N LEU A 13 -4.95 27.61 -0.50
CA LEU A 13 -4.72 27.14 0.85
C LEU A 13 -3.50 26.20 0.85
N ARG A 14 -2.29 26.77 0.92
CA ARG A 14 -1.02 26.04 0.98
C ARG A 14 -0.82 25.53 2.40
N GLY A 15 -1.62 24.53 2.77
CA GLY A 15 -1.20 23.59 3.79
C GLY A 15 0.06 22.85 3.30
N PRO A 16 0.87 22.27 4.21
CA PRO A 16 1.97 21.39 3.82
C PRO A 16 1.44 20.33 2.86
N LEU A 17 2.14 20.09 1.75
CA LEU A 17 1.89 18.94 0.90
C LEU A 17 2.22 17.71 1.75
N VAL A 18 1.21 17.15 2.43
CA VAL A 18 1.34 15.84 3.07
C VAL A 18 1.78 14.90 1.96
N PRO A 19 2.96 14.25 2.08
CA PRO A 19 3.40 13.31 1.06
C PRO A 19 2.25 12.33 0.84
N LYS A 20 1.76 12.23 -0.40
CA LYS A 20 0.87 11.13 -0.74
C LYS A 20 1.75 9.90 -0.70
N GLY A 21 1.56 9.04 0.31
CA GLY A 21 2.21 7.75 0.39
C GLY A 21 1.98 6.93 -0.88
N TYR A 22 2.77 5.88 -1.07
CA TYR A 22 2.60 5.00 -2.21
C TYR A 22 1.23 4.33 -2.15
N ASP A 23 0.52 4.26 -3.29
CA ASP A 23 -0.79 3.62 -3.36
C ASP A 23 -0.63 2.10 -3.14
N PRO A 24 -1.16 1.54 -2.03
CA PRO A 24 -1.07 0.11 -1.74
C PRO A 24 -1.60 -0.78 -2.86
N GLU A 25 -2.57 -0.30 -3.62
CA GLU A 25 -3.21 -1.07 -4.69
C GLU A 25 -2.30 -1.22 -5.92
N LEU A 26 -1.17 -0.49 -5.96
CA LEU A 26 -0.13 -0.63 -6.99
C LEU A 26 1.02 -1.55 -6.56
N LEU A 27 0.96 -2.16 -5.37
CA LEU A 27 1.95 -3.13 -4.94
C LEU A 27 1.75 -4.46 -5.67
N TYR A 28 2.85 -5.05 -6.15
CA TYR A 28 2.82 -6.41 -6.68
C TYR A 28 2.62 -7.40 -5.53
N VAL A 29 1.77 -8.41 -5.78
CA VAL A 29 1.46 -9.47 -4.82
C VAL A 29 1.80 -10.83 -5.41
N GLU A 30 2.64 -11.59 -4.72
CA GLU A 30 3.12 -12.91 -5.15
C GLU A 30 2.65 -14.02 -4.22
N CYS A 31 2.27 -15.17 -4.78
CA CYS A 31 2.04 -16.38 -4.02
C CYS A 31 3.36 -17.04 -3.60
N GLY A 32 3.64 -17.10 -2.30
CA GLY A 32 4.83 -17.75 -1.76
C GLY A 32 4.88 -19.29 -1.95
N ARG A 33 3.82 -19.92 -2.48
CA ARG A 33 3.80 -21.36 -2.80
C ARG A 33 4.15 -21.68 -4.25
N CYS A 34 3.60 -20.94 -5.20
CA CYS A 34 3.72 -21.24 -6.62
C CYS A 34 4.33 -20.09 -7.45
N GLY A 35 4.66 -18.96 -6.83
CA GLY A 35 5.18 -17.76 -7.49
C GLY A 35 4.16 -17.04 -8.38
N SER A 36 2.92 -17.51 -8.45
CA SER A 36 1.91 -16.87 -9.30
C SER A 36 1.46 -15.53 -8.71
N PRO A 37 1.18 -14.52 -9.55
CA PRO A 37 0.63 -13.26 -9.09
C PRO A 37 -0.74 -13.48 -8.45
N VAL A 38 -0.99 -12.78 -7.34
CA VAL A 38 -2.28 -12.80 -6.65
C VAL A 38 -3.03 -11.53 -7.00
N MET A 39 -4.18 -11.68 -7.65
CA MET A 39 -5.05 -10.56 -7.99
C MET A 39 -5.99 -10.29 -6.82
N TRP A 40 -5.94 -9.08 -6.29
CA TRP A 40 -6.90 -8.61 -5.30
C TRP A 40 -7.85 -7.57 -5.90
N GLU A 41 -9.04 -7.51 -5.32
CA GLU A 41 -9.99 -6.45 -5.59
C GLU A 41 -9.56 -5.13 -4.95
N LYS A 42 -9.99 -4.02 -5.56
CA LYS A 42 -9.58 -2.67 -5.15
C LYS A 42 -9.90 -2.41 -3.68
N GLY A 43 -8.93 -1.85 -2.97
CA GLY A 43 -9.01 -1.48 -1.56
C GLY A 43 -8.54 -2.59 -0.62
N LYS A 44 -8.24 -3.78 -1.14
CA LYS A 44 -7.86 -4.92 -0.33
C LYS A 44 -6.46 -4.79 0.23
N ALA A 45 -5.51 -4.30 -0.58
CA ALA A 45 -4.15 -4.06 -0.10
C ALA A 45 -4.16 -3.01 1.02
N SER A 46 -4.90 -1.92 0.80
CA SER A 46 -5.11 -0.87 1.81
C SER A 46 -5.71 -1.42 3.11
N GLN A 47 -6.72 -2.29 3.01
CA GLN A 47 -7.33 -2.94 4.17
C GLN A 47 -6.33 -3.80 4.95
N ILE A 48 -5.59 -4.67 4.25
CA ILE A 48 -4.62 -5.59 4.88
C ILE A 48 -3.50 -4.81 5.56
N LEU A 49 -2.96 -3.78 4.91
CA LEU A 49 -1.92 -2.94 5.49
C LEU A 49 -2.40 -2.15 6.71
N GLY A 50 -3.64 -1.65 6.65
CA GLY A 50 -4.27 -1.01 7.80
C GLY A 50 -4.41 -1.95 9.00
N LEU A 51 -4.82 -3.21 8.76
CA LEU A 51 -4.88 -4.24 9.81
C LEU A 51 -3.49 -4.61 10.36
N ALA A 52 -2.46 -4.53 9.53
CA ALA A 52 -1.06 -4.75 9.89
C ALA A 52 -0.42 -3.58 10.66
N GLY A 53 -1.11 -2.44 10.78
CA GLY A 53 -0.59 -1.23 11.41
C GLY A 53 0.55 -0.59 10.60
N ILE A 54 0.60 -0.82 9.29
CA ILE A 54 1.61 -0.25 8.41
C ILE A 54 1.10 1.08 7.87
N ASP A 55 1.87 2.14 8.12
CA ASP A 55 1.61 3.45 7.54
C ASP A 55 1.90 3.40 6.02
N PRO A 56 0.95 3.77 5.14
CA PRO A 56 1.18 3.89 3.70
C PRO A 56 2.37 4.78 3.31
N LEU A 57 2.79 5.70 4.19
CA LEU A 57 4.00 6.51 4.01
C LEU A 57 5.30 5.69 4.10
N GLU A 58 5.26 4.50 4.70
CA GLU A 58 6.38 3.56 4.74
C GLU A 58 6.52 2.73 3.46
N LEU A 59 5.58 2.85 2.52
CA LEU A 59 5.59 2.12 1.26
C LEU A 59 6.21 2.95 0.15
N ASP A 60 6.88 2.25 -0.75
CA ASP A 60 7.41 2.78 -2.00
C ASP A 60 7.35 1.69 -3.08
N ALA A 61 7.79 2.04 -4.29
CA ALA A 61 7.80 1.13 -5.44
C ALA A 61 8.76 -0.08 -5.27
N SER A 62 9.61 -0.10 -4.23
CA SER A 62 10.46 -1.25 -3.92
C SER A 62 9.73 -2.30 -3.09
N CYS A 63 8.56 -1.97 -2.53
CA CYS A 63 7.80 -2.89 -1.70
C CYS A 63 7.03 -3.92 -2.54
N MET A 64 6.96 -5.15 -2.04
CA MET A 64 6.23 -6.28 -2.62
C MET A 64 5.52 -7.05 -1.51
N LEU A 65 4.31 -7.52 -1.78
CA LEU A 65 3.56 -8.38 -0.87
C LEU A 65 3.72 -9.84 -1.26
N VAL A 66 3.89 -10.72 -0.29
CA VAL A 66 3.95 -12.17 -0.48
C VAL A 66 2.90 -12.82 0.39
N THR A 67 1.99 -13.56 -0.24
CA THR A 67 0.97 -14.35 0.45
C THR A 67 1.48 -15.76 0.75
N ASP A 68 0.91 -16.44 1.75
CA ASP A 68 1.16 -17.86 2.02
C ASP A 68 0.38 -18.81 1.09
N GLY A 69 -0.37 -18.28 0.13
CA GLY A 69 -1.15 -19.04 -0.85
C GLY A 69 -1.92 -18.17 -1.84
N CYS A 70 -2.58 -18.81 -2.79
CA CYS A 70 -3.48 -18.16 -3.76
C CYS A 70 -4.67 -19.07 -4.08
N PRO A 71 -5.68 -18.59 -4.82
CA PRO A 71 -6.85 -19.39 -5.19
C PRO A 71 -6.50 -20.70 -5.90
N MET A 72 -5.43 -20.70 -6.71
CA MET A 72 -4.96 -21.90 -7.42
C MET A 72 -4.29 -22.93 -6.52
N CYS A 73 -3.68 -22.50 -5.40
CA CYS A 73 -3.10 -23.40 -4.40
C CYS A 73 -4.12 -23.91 -3.37
N GLY A 74 -5.41 -23.59 -3.55
CA GLY A 74 -6.48 -23.98 -2.62
C GLY A 74 -6.71 -23.00 -1.46
N GLY A 75 -6.24 -21.76 -1.59
CA GLY A 75 -6.48 -20.71 -0.61
C GLY A 75 -7.97 -20.35 -0.50
N LYS A 76 -8.56 -20.60 0.67
CA LYS A 76 -10.00 -20.34 0.92
C LYS A 76 -10.29 -18.91 1.40
N GLY A 77 -9.63 -17.91 0.81
CA GLY A 77 -9.86 -16.50 1.16
C GLY A 77 -9.22 -16.03 2.48
N HIS A 78 -8.31 -16.82 3.07
CA HIS A 78 -7.49 -16.39 4.20
C HIS A 78 -6.02 -16.53 3.79
N TYR A 79 -5.29 -15.42 3.78
CA TYR A 79 -3.88 -15.39 3.42
C TYR A 79 -3.07 -14.62 4.46
N THR A 80 -1.98 -15.22 4.92
CA THR A 80 -0.97 -14.47 5.65
C THR A 80 -0.14 -13.66 4.65
N VAL A 81 0.12 -12.39 4.92
CA VAL A 81 0.83 -11.48 4.02
C VAL A 81 2.12 -11.00 4.66
N GLN A 82 3.23 -11.11 3.93
CA GLN A 82 4.53 -10.56 4.29
C GLN A 82 4.90 -9.44 3.34
N ILE A 83 5.59 -8.42 3.83
CA ILE A 83 6.12 -7.34 2.99
C ILE A 83 7.61 -7.51 2.84
N PHE A 84 8.05 -7.47 1.59
CA PHE A 84 9.45 -7.50 1.20
C PHE A 84 9.79 -6.18 0.52
N ARG A 85 11.02 -5.70 0.74
CA ARG A 85 11.60 -4.62 -0.07
C ARG A 85 12.61 -5.22 -1.04
N VAL A 86 12.47 -4.90 -2.32
CA VAL A 86 13.29 -5.39 -3.43
C VAL A 86 14.37 -4.36 -3.72
N GLY A 87 15.64 -4.73 -3.53
CA GLY A 87 16.79 -3.87 -3.89
C GLY A 87 17.58 -3.23 -2.73
N GLY A 88 17.37 -3.64 -1.48
CA GLY A 88 18.25 -3.29 -0.36
C GLY A 88 19.31 -4.36 -0.12
N ASP A 89 20.56 -3.96 0.09
CA ASP A 89 21.57 -4.82 0.72
C ASP A 89 21.03 -5.26 2.08
N THR A 90 20.76 -6.55 2.21
CA THR A 90 20.01 -7.27 3.26
C THR A 90 18.47 -7.18 3.19
N PRO A 91 17.78 -8.34 3.05
CA PRO A 91 16.33 -8.41 3.19
C PRO A 91 15.98 -8.20 4.66
N SER A 92 15.62 -6.97 5.04
CA SER A 92 14.93 -6.72 6.30
C SER A 92 13.53 -7.32 6.20
N ARG A 93 13.44 -8.64 6.42
CA ARG A 93 12.19 -9.40 6.42
C ARG A 93 11.38 -8.97 7.64
N ARG A 94 10.29 -8.23 7.44
CA ARG A 94 9.35 -7.94 8.52
C ARG A 94 8.61 -9.23 8.90
N PRO A 95 8.19 -9.39 10.17
CA PRO A 95 7.37 -10.51 10.59
C PRO A 95 6.12 -10.65 9.71
N PRO A 96 5.60 -11.86 9.49
CA PRO A 96 4.35 -12.06 8.76
C PRO A 96 3.19 -11.33 9.44
N TYR A 97 2.41 -10.63 8.64
CA TYR A 97 1.16 -9.99 9.06
C TYR A 97 -0.02 -10.88 8.69
N TYR A 98 -0.98 -11.00 9.59
CA TYR A 98 -2.18 -11.79 9.37
C TYR A 98 -3.30 -10.88 8.86
N GLY A 99 -3.84 -11.20 7.68
CA GLY A 99 -4.97 -10.48 7.09
C GLY A 99 -6.01 -11.47 6.54
N ASN A 100 -7.27 -11.07 6.52
CA ASN A 100 -8.31 -11.84 5.84
C ASN A 100 -8.45 -11.31 4.41
N ALA A 101 -8.39 -12.23 3.44
CA ALA A 101 -8.56 -11.90 2.03
C ALA A 101 -10.04 -11.83 1.64
#